data_AF-A0A0S6UWK6-F1
#
_entry.id   AF-A0A0S6UWK6-F1
#
_cell.length_a   1.000
_cell.length_b   1.000
_cell.length_c   1.000
_cell.angle_alpha   90.00
_cell.angle_beta   90.00
_cell.angle_gamma   90.00
#
_symmetry.space_group_name_H-M   'P 1'
#
loop_
_entity.id
_entity.type
_entity.pdbx_description
1 polymer ?
#
loop_
_entity_poly.entity_id
_entity_poly.type
_entity_poly.pdbx_seq_one_letter_code
_entity_poly.pdbx_strand_id
1 'polypeptide(L)'
;MTLARHQFTVQDSQGNVVPGAHVEVRSEVPGQPLAALYTDRDGAIPAGNPIDTDANGYVYFHVVGGYYKIRIYTGTSGSPTTEHTDRYVGIGLAQGSDLAASGHSEREVTAAGSVTVTNDDADVILINKTVGAATAVSLPDPSTTTKPVRIVDRKYDAATNNITITSAGTSKTIMGGASYVIDSNGGSITLTPLSDGTGWV
;
A
#
# COMPACT_ATOMS: atom_id res chain seq x y z
N MET A 1 1.02 19.38 -4.77
CA MET A 1 1.47 18.02 -4.38
C MET A 1 0.99 17.80 -2.97
N THR A 2 0.46 16.64 -2.60
CA THR A 2 -0.06 16.44 -1.24
C THR A 2 1.10 16.36 -0.24
N LEU A 3 1.13 17.27 0.73
CA LEU A 3 2.13 17.31 1.80
C LEU A 3 1.63 16.58 3.05
N ALA A 4 2.57 16.06 3.84
CA ALA A 4 2.26 15.41 5.12
C ALA A 4 2.18 16.47 6.23
N ARG A 5 1.21 16.33 7.13
CA ARG A 5 1.05 17.22 8.29
C ARG A 5 1.81 16.64 9.47
N HIS A 6 2.55 17.49 10.18
CA HIS A 6 3.06 17.19 11.50
C HIS A 6 2.52 18.22 12.49
N GLN A 7 2.13 17.79 13.67
CA GLN A 7 1.54 18.63 14.70
C GLN A 7 1.84 18.08 16.09
N PHE A 8 2.04 18.98 17.04
CA PHE A 8 2.28 18.63 18.44
C PHE A 8 2.01 19.84 19.34
N THR A 9 2.02 19.61 20.65
CA THR A 9 1.96 20.67 21.65
C THR A 9 3.28 20.72 22.39
N VAL A 10 3.89 21.89 22.49
CA VAL A 10 5.12 22.09 23.27
C VAL A 10 4.75 22.24 24.73
N GLN A 11 5.41 21.45 25.57
CA GLN A 11 5.25 21.48 27.02
C GLN A 11 6.61 21.57 27.70
N ASP A 12 6.63 22.10 28.92
CA ASP A 12 7.80 22.05 29.78
C ASP A 12 7.90 20.69 30.50
N SER A 13 8.96 20.50 31.30
CA SER A 13 9.17 19.28 32.08
C SER A 13 8.11 19.02 33.16
N GLN A 14 7.28 20.01 33.48
CA GLN A 14 6.18 19.89 34.44
C GLN A 14 4.84 19.61 33.72
N GLY A 15 4.82 19.58 32.38
CA GLY A 15 3.63 19.36 31.56
C GLY A 15 2.84 20.64 31.27
N ASN A 16 3.32 21.82 31.64
CA ASN A 16 2.65 23.08 31.30
C ASN A 16 2.89 23.39 29.81
N VAL A 17 1.87 23.90 29.13
CA VAL A 17 2.02 24.34 27.73
C VAL A 17 2.94 25.56 27.63
N VAL A 18 3.80 25.59 26.62
CA VAL A 18 4.75 26.68 26.38
C VAL A 18 4.33 27.45 25.13
N PRO A 19 3.62 28.58 25.27
CA PRO A 19 3.24 29.41 24.14
C PRO A 19 4.43 30.21 23.59
N GLY A 20 4.37 30.58 22.31
CA GLY A 20 5.42 31.36 21.64
C GLY A 20 6.79 30.68 21.54
N ALA A 21 6.89 29.36 21.72
CA ALA A 21 8.13 28.63 21.45
C ALA A 21 8.39 28.58 19.94
N HIS A 22 9.66 28.77 19.56
CA HIS A 22 10.13 28.70 18.18
C HIS A 22 10.39 27.24 17.80
N VAL A 23 9.89 26.84 16.63
CA VAL A 23 10.07 25.51 16.04
C VAL A 23 10.79 25.66 14.71
N GLU A 24 12.06 25.30 14.68
CA GLU A 24 12.89 25.25 13.47
C GLU A 24 12.94 23.82 12.94
N VAL A 25 12.65 23.64 11.65
CA VAL A 25 12.62 22.33 11.00
C VAL A 25 13.66 22.28 9.89
N ARG A 26 14.56 21.29 9.93
CA ARG A 26 15.57 21.05 8.89
C ARG A 26 15.46 19.63 8.38
N SER A 27 15.70 19.44 7.09
CA SER A 27 15.78 18.09 6.53
C SER A 27 16.98 17.36 7.13
N GLU A 28 16.79 16.12 7.56
CA GLU A 28 17.82 15.26 8.14
C GLU A 28 18.63 14.57 7.03
N VAL A 29 19.26 15.40 6.20
CA VAL A 29 20.15 15.01 5.08
C VAL A 29 21.48 15.78 5.21
N PRO A 30 22.56 15.36 4.51
CA PRO A 30 23.82 16.09 4.55
C PRO A 30 23.64 17.59 4.24
N GLY A 31 24.23 18.44 5.09
CA GLY A 31 24.10 19.91 5.01
C GLY A 31 22.92 20.50 5.80
N GLN A 32 21.99 19.68 6.31
CA GLN A 32 20.83 20.10 7.12
C GLN A 32 20.12 21.36 6.59
N PRO A 33 19.67 21.37 5.31
CA PRO A 33 18.98 22.51 4.74
C PRO A 33 17.67 22.78 5.50
N LEU A 34 17.27 24.06 5.53
CA LEU A 34 16.00 24.47 6.12
C LEU A 34 14.85 23.87 5.30
N ALA A 35 13.87 23.26 5.97
CA ALA A 35 12.73 22.66 5.30
C ALA A 35 11.74 23.74 4.83
N ALA A 36 11.16 23.56 3.64
CA ALA A 36 10.05 24.39 3.17
C ALA A 36 8.75 23.93 3.85
N LEU A 37 8.20 24.77 4.72
CA LEU A 37 6.99 24.48 5.49
C LEU A 37 5.79 25.20 4.89
N TYR A 38 4.59 24.65 5.09
CA TYR A 38 3.33 25.20 4.55
C TYR A 38 2.20 25.10 5.58
N THR A 39 1.24 26.04 5.51
CA THR A 39 0.06 26.02 6.38
C THR A 39 -1.08 25.17 5.82
N ASP A 40 -1.06 24.85 4.53
CA ASP A 40 -2.03 24.00 3.85
C ASP A 40 -1.41 22.73 3.28
N ARG A 41 -2.27 21.76 2.98
CA ARG A 41 -1.87 20.43 2.50
C ARG A 41 -1.41 20.41 1.04
N ASP A 42 -1.83 21.39 0.24
CA ASP A 42 -1.50 21.44 -1.19
C ASP A 42 -0.14 22.09 -1.47
N GLY A 43 0.42 22.76 -0.45
CA GLY A 43 1.68 23.49 -0.49
C GLY A 43 1.54 24.86 -1.15
N ALA A 44 0.36 25.48 -1.06
CA ALA A 44 0.06 26.75 -1.72
C ALA A 44 0.48 27.97 -0.88
N ILE A 45 0.42 27.85 0.45
CA ILE A 45 0.65 28.92 1.42
C ILE A 45 1.90 28.56 2.24
N PRO A 46 3.05 29.19 1.96
CA PRO A 46 4.26 28.99 2.73
C PRO A 46 4.05 29.38 4.20
N ALA A 47 4.58 28.56 5.10
CA ALA A 47 4.75 28.90 6.50
C ALA A 47 6.16 29.46 6.75
N GLY A 48 6.34 30.16 7.86
CA GLY A 48 7.68 30.54 8.33
C GLY A 48 8.51 29.30 8.66
N ASN A 49 9.82 29.49 8.81
CA ASN A 49 10.69 28.50 9.45
C ASN A 49 11.88 29.27 10.06
N PRO A 50 11.88 29.55 11.37
CA PRO A 50 11.02 28.96 12.39
C PRO A 50 9.54 29.35 12.33
N ILE A 51 8.68 28.50 12.89
CA ILE A 51 7.27 28.80 13.21
C ILE A 51 7.08 28.85 14.72
N ASP A 52 6.12 29.63 15.18
CA ASP A 52 5.86 29.79 16.61
C ASP A 52 4.62 29.00 17.03
N THR A 53 4.67 28.41 18.23
CA THR A 53 3.48 27.80 18.86
C THR A 53 2.46 28.86 19.25
N ASP A 54 1.18 28.53 19.17
CA ASP A 54 0.08 29.41 19.60
C ASP A 54 -0.02 29.58 21.13
N ALA A 55 -1.08 30.23 21.60
CA ALA A 55 -1.33 30.46 23.03
C ALA A 55 -1.51 29.17 23.86
N ASN A 56 -1.82 28.04 23.21
CA ASN A 56 -1.94 26.73 23.83
C ASN A 56 -0.66 25.89 23.68
N GLY A 57 0.44 26.48 23.18
CA GLY A 57 1.65 25.74 22.86
C GLY A 57 1.51 24.83 21.64
N TYR A 58 0.41 24.94 20.89
CA TYR A 58 0.14 24.08 19.74
C TYR A 58 0.80 24.63 18.48
N VAL A 59 1.31 23.71 17.66
CA VAL A 59 1.93 24.02 16.37
C VAL A 59 1.61 22.93 15.36
N TYR A 60 1.51 23.32 14.09
CA TYR A 60 1.43 22.39 12.99
C TYR A 60 2.11 22.96 11.75
N PHE A 61 2.50 22.07 10.84
CA PHE A 61 3.01 22.44 9.53
C PHE A 61 2.83 21.28 8.54
N HIS A 62 2.86 21.60 7.26
CA HIS A 62 2.91 20.63 6.18
C HIS A 62 4.27 20.67 5.49
N VAL A 63 4.81 19.49 5.16
CA VAL A 63 6.12 19.33 4.54
C VAL A 63 6.13 18.06 3.66
N VAL A 64 7.09 17.97 2.73
CA VAL A 64 7.27 16.76 1.91
C VAL A 64 7.66 15.56 2.80
N GLY A 65 7.32 14.35 2.38
CA GLY A 65 7.69 13.15 3.14
C GLY A 65 9.21 13.00 3.30
N GLY A 66 9.68 12.71 4.51
CA GLY A 66 11.11 12.57 4.80
C GLY A 66 11.43 12.46 6.30
N TYR A 67 12.73 12.51 6.62
CA TYR A 67 13.25 12.59 7.98
C TYR A 67 13.71 14.02 8.30
N TYR A 68 13.40 14.48 9.50
CA TYR A 68 13.65 15.87 9.91
C TYR A 68 14.35 15.97 11.27
N LYS A 69 15.14 17.02 11.40
CA LYS A 69 15.59 17.58 12.68
C LYS A 69 14.61 18.67 13.07
N ILE A 70 13.97 18.54 14.23
CA ILE A 70 13.06 19.55 14.79
C ILE A 70 13.74 20.12 16.02
N ARG A 71 14.07 21.41 15.98
CA ARG A 71 14.67 22.16 17.08
C ARG A 71 13.60 23.08 17.66
N ILE A 72 13.30 22.90 18.95
CA ILE A 72 12.30 23.67 19.68
C ILE A 72 13.04 24.52 20.71
N TYR A 73 12.81 25.82 20.75
CA TYR A 73 13.48 26.69 21.70
C TYR A 73 12.67 27.93 22.10
N THR A 74 13.01 28.54 23.24
CA THR A 74 12.51 29.85 23.65
C THR A 74 13.66 30.86 23.72
N GLY A 75 13.35 32.16 23.57
CA GLY A 75 14.37 33.20 23.53
C GLY A 75 15.11 33.27 22.18
N THR A 76 16.31 33.86 22.16
CA THR A 76 17.04 34.13 20.91
C THR A 76 17.70 32.87 20.35
N SER A 77 17.56 32.59 19.05
CA SER A 77 18.07 31.36 18.39
C SER A 77 19.55 31.05 18.63
N GLY A 78 20.41 32.08 18.68
CA GLY A 78 21.85 31.94 18.91
C GLY A 78 22.25 31.73 20.38
N SER A 79 21.32 31.94 21.32
CA SER A 79 21.51 31.73 22.76
C SER A 79 20.14 31.44 23.40
N PRO A 80 19.56 30.27 23.13
CA PRO A 80 18.21 29.95 23.58
C PRO A 80 18.14 29.86 25.11
N THR A 81 17.03 30.29 25.69
CA THR A 81 16.75 30.17 27.12
C THR A 81 16.47 28.71 27.49
N THR A 82 15.68 28.04 26.65
CA THR A 82 15.44 26.59 26.71
C THR A 82 15.51 26.03 25.30
N GLU A 83 16.00 24.80 25.16
CA GLU A 83 16.19 24.15 23.87
C GLU A 83 15.96 22.63 23.98
N HIS A 84 15.25 22.09 22.99
CA HIS A 84 15.11 20.66 22.76
C HIS A 84 15.32 20.36 21.28
N THR A 85 15.86 19.18 20.96
CA THR A 85 16.08 18.76 19.57
C THR A 85 15.70 17.31 19.39
N ASP A 86 14.73 17.10 18.52
CA ASP A 86 14.37 15.79 18.00
C ASP A 86 15.08 15.57 16.67
N ARG A 87 15.67 14.38 16.50
CA ARG A 87 16.36 14.00 15.27
C ARG A 87 15.66 12.81 14.64
N TYR A 88 15.79 12.70 13.33
CA TYR A 88 15.20 11.61 12.54
C TYR A 88 13.68 11.47 12.72
N VAL A 89 12.98 12.61 12.87
CA VAL A 89 11.52 12.63 12.94
C VAL A 89 10.97 12.27 11.56
N GLY A 90 10.39 11.09 11.43
CA GLY A 90 9.76 10.62 10.20
C GLY A 90 8.40 11.30 10.00
N ILE A 91 8.26 12.09 8.94
CA ILE A 91 7.02 12.75 8.57
C ILE A 91 6.65 12.26 7.16
N GLY A 92 5.44 11.74 6.98
CA GLY A 92 5.03 11.17 5.70
C GLY A 92 3.53 10.90 5.61
N LEU A 93 3.05 10.65 4.39
CA LEU A 93 1.63 10.43 4.11
C LEU A 93 1.11 9.06 4.58
N ALA A 94 2.01 8.11 4.87
CA ALA A 94 1.64 6.77 5.31
C ALA A 94 0.83 6.76 6.63
N GLN A 95 1.05 7.72 7.53
CA GLN A 95 0.23 7.87 8.74
C GLN A 95 -1.24 8.21 8.43
N GLY A 96 -1.52 8.76 7.25
CA GLY A 96 -2.87 9.04 6.76
C GLY A 96 -3.42 7.97 5.81
N SER A 97 -2.66 6.92 5.51
CA SER A 97 -3.19 5.76 4.79
C SER A 97 -3.74 4.76 5.78
N ASP A 98 -4.99 4.35 5.60
CA ASP A 98 -5.45 3.10 6.19
C ASP A 98 -4.78 1.94 5.45
N LEU A 99 -4.19 1.00 6.19
CA LEU A 99 -3.68 -0.22 5.60
C LEU A 99 -4.90 -1.07 5.25
N ALA A 100 -5.42 -0.94 4.03
CA ALA A 100 -6.42 -1.87 3.54
C ALA A 100 -5.83 -3.27 3.65
N ALA A 101 -6.39 -4.10 4.54
CA ALA A 101 -6.02 -5.49 4.63
C ALA A 101 -6.18 -6.09 3.23
N SER A 102 -5.07 -6.47 2.60
CA SER A 102 -5.05 -7.25 1.37
C SER A 102 -5.50 -8.68 1.71
N GLY A 103 -6.73 -8.84 2.18
CA GLY A 103 -7.35 -10.15 2.30
C GLY A 103 -7.64 -10.65 0.89
N HIS A 104 -7.10 -11.80 0.53
CA HIS A 104 -7.51 -12.47 -0.69
C HIS A 104 -8.95 -12.97 -0.52
N SER A 105 -9.81 -12.63 -1.45
CA SER A 105 -11.15 -13.20 -1.55
C SER A 105 -11.06 -14.64 -2.07
N GLU A 106 -11.90 -15.56 -1.56
CA GLU A 106 -11.90 -16.97 -1.96
C GLU A 106 -13.28 -17.40 -2.48
N ARG A 107 -13.30 -18.20 -3.56
CA ARG A 107 -14.49 -18.90 -4.06
C ARG A 107 -14.25 -20.41 -4.07
N GLU A 108 -15.07 -21.14 -3.34
CA GLU A 108 -15.08 -22.60 -3.37
C GLU A 108 -16.05 -23.15 -4.43
N VAL A 109 -15.53 -23.98 -5.32
CA VAL A 109 -16.30 -24.62 -6.40
C VAL A 109 -16.59 -26.07 -6.06
N THR A 110 -17.83 -26.35 -5.66
CA THR A 110 -18.29 -27.70 -5.30
C THR A 110 -19.13 -28.37 -6.39
N ALA A 111 -19.67 -27.59 -7.33
CA ALA A 111 -20.48 -28.08 -8.44
C ALA A 111 -19.63 -28.80 -9.51
N ALA A 112 -20.20 -29.85 -10.11
CA ALA A 112 -19.61 -30.54 -11.25
C ALA A 112 -19.60 -29.66 -12.52
N GLY A 113 -18.76 -30.01 -13.50
CA GLY A 113 -18.68 -29.31 -14.79
C GLY A 113 -17.61 -28.21 -14.88
N SER A 114 -17.53 -27.50 -15.99
CA SER A 114 -16.50 -26.48 -16.22
C SER A 114 -16.66 -25.27 -15.28
N VAL A 115 -15.56 -24.59 -15.00
CA VAL A 115 -15.50 -23.40 -14.14
C VAL A 115 -15.13 -22.20 -14.98
N THR A 116 -15.98 -21.17 -14.97
CA THR A 116 -15.65 -19.88 -15.56
C THR A 116 -15.28 -18.91 -14.44
N VAL A 117 -14.18 -18.17 -14.64
CA VAL A 117 -13.73 -17.09 -13.76
C VAL A 117 -14.03 -15.76 -14.47
N THR A 118 -14.59 -14.80 -13.74
CA THR A 118 -14.91 -13.46 -14.26
C THR A 118 -13.95 -12.40 -13.69
N ASN A 119 -13.95 -11.20 -14.27
CA ASN A 119 -13.12 -10.07 -13.81
C ASN A 119 -13.42 -9.67 -12.36
N ASP A 120 -14.65 -9.94 -11.88
CA ASP A 120 -15.13 -9.59 -10.54
C ASP A 120 -15.13 -10.78 -9.57
N ASP A 121 -14.59 -11.94 -9.98
CA ASP A 121 -14.56 -13.16 -9.16
C ASP A 121 -13.56 -13.06 -8.00
N ALA A 122 -13.47 -14.08 -7.16
CA ALA A 122 -12.50 -14.14 -6.07
C ALA A 122 -11.04 -14.18 -6.56
N ASP A 123 -10.10 -13.75 -5.71
CA ASP A 123 -8.66 -13.80 -5.98
C ASP A 123 -8.14 -15.25 -5.99
N VAL A 124 -8.77 -16.13 -5.20
CA VAL A 124 -8.46 -17.56 -5.10
C VAL A 124 -9.68 -18.39 -5.46
N ILE A 125 -9.53 -19.26 -6.46
CA ILE A 125 -10.55 -20.22 -6.88
C ILE A 125 -10.14 -21.61 -6.40
N LEU A 126 -10.88 -22.14 -5.43
CA LEU A 126 -10.67 -23.45 -4.83
C LEU A 126 -11.52 -24.48 -5.57
N ILE A 127 -10.89 -25.39 -6.31
CA ILE A 127 -11.59 -26.48 -7.00
C ILE A 127 -11.80 -27.62 -6.01
N ASN A 128 -13.03 -27.76 -5.49
CA ASN A 128 -13.40 -28.76 -4.49
C ASN A 128 -14.70 -29.51 -4.86
N LYS A 129 -14.74 -30.08 -6.06
CA LYS A 129 -15.96 -30.72 -6.57
C LYS A 129 -16.34 -31.95 -5.76
N THR A 130 -17.64 -32.22 -5.62
CA THR A 130 -18.08 -33.46 -4.95
C THR A 130 -17.77 -34.71 -5.78
N VAL A 131 -17.77 -34.58 -7.10
CA VAL A 131 -17.44 -35.65 -8.06
C VAL A 131 -15.97 -35.62 -8.47
N GLY A 132 -15.37 -36.79 -8.68
CA GLY A 132 -14.05 -36.91 -9.31
C GLY A 132 -14.20 -36.83 -10.82
N ALA A 133 -13.85 -35.69 -11.40
CA ALA A 133 -13.87 -35.48 -12.85
C ALA A 133 -12.90 -34.36 -13.24
N ALA A 134 -12.24 -34.52 -14.38
CA ALA A 134 -11.39 -33.49 -14.95
C ALA A 134 -12.12 -32.14 -15.03
N THR A 135 -11.39 -31.07 -14.74
CA THR A 135 -11.97 -29.73 -14.60
C THR A 135 -11.36 -28.79 -15.63
N ALA A 136 -12.16 -28.29 -16.55
CA ALA A 136 -11.79 -27.14 -17.36
C ALA A 136 -12.06 -25.85 -16.59
N VAL A 137 -11.05 -24.99 -16.43
CA VAL A 137 -11.14 -23.63 -15.87
C VAL A 137 -10.89 -22.63 -16.98
N SER A 138 -11.85 -21.76 -17.26
CA SER A 138 -11.66 -20.63 -18.18
C SER A 138 -11.43 -19.35 -17.40
N LEU A 139 -10.25 -18.77 -17.57
CA LEU A 139 -9.94 -17.41 -17.11
C LEU A 139 -10.56 -16.36 -18.04
N PRO A 140 -10.78 -15.12 -17.55
CA PRO A 140 -11.25 -14.02 -18.39
C PRO A 140 -10.21 -13.60 -19.44
N ASP A 141 -10.61 -12.72 -20.35
CA ASP A 141 -9.68 -12.14 -21.33
C ASP A 141 -8.66 -11.25 -20.58
N PRO A 142 -7.35 -11.53 -20.69
CA PRO A 142 -6.30 -10.77 -20.00
C PRO A 142 -6.22 -9.31 -20.45
N SER A 143 -6.77 -8.96 -21.62
CA SER A 143 -6.87 -7.55 -22.05
C SER A 143 -7.89 -6.74 -21.26
N THR A 144 -8.78 -7.40 -20.52
CA THR A 144 -9.83 -6.77 -19.69
C THR A 144 -9.61 -6.97 -18.20
N THR A 145 -8.58 -7.72 -17.81
CA THR A 145 -8.31 -8.09 -16.42
C THR A 145 -7.01 -7.47 -15.97
N THR A 146 -7.01 -6.92 -14.75
CA THR A 146 -5.81 -6.32 -14.14
C THR A 146 -5.34 -7.05 -12.89
N LYS A 147 -6.13 -8.02 -12.40
CA LYS A 147 -5.86 -8.73 -11.16
C LYS A 147 -5.33 -10.16 -11.41
N PRO A 148 -4.33 -10.61 -10.63
CA PRO A 148 -3.95 -12.02 -10.63
C PRO A 148 -5.08 -12.91 -10.12
N VAL A 149 -5.10 -14.17 -10.58
CA VAL A 149 -6.02 -15.20 -10.10
C VAL A 149 -5.23 -16.43 -9.70
N ARG A 150 -5.50 -16.98 -8.51
CA ARG A 150 -4.93 -18.25 -8.05
C ARG A 150 -5.93 -19.38 -8.20
N ILE A 151 -5.54 -20.43 -8.93
CA ILE A 151 -6.33 -21.66 -9.06
C ILE A 151 -5.68 -22.75 -8.20
N VAL A 152 -6.48 -23.44 -7.38
CA VAL A 152 -6.00 -24.45 -6.43
C VAL A 152 -6.81 -25.74 -6.57
N ASP A 153 -6.12 -26.88 -6.67
CA ASP A 153 -6.72 -28.20 -6.44
C ASP A 153 -6.98 -28.38 -4.94
N ARG A 154 -8.18 -28.03 -4.49
CA ARG A 154 -8.57 -28.19 -3.08
C ARG A 154 -9.10 -29.60 -2.79
N LYS A 155 -9.50 -30.35 -3.82
CA LYS A 155 -10.01 -31.72 -3.71
C LYS A 155 -8.88 -32.74 -3.51
N TYR A 156 -7.65 -32.40 -3.92
CA TYR A 156 -6.49 -33.29 -3.91
C TYR A 156 -6.63 -34.48 -4.87
N ASP A 157 -7.26 -34.27 -6.01
CA ASP A 157 -7.45 -35.32 -7.03
C ASP A 157 -6.95 -34.95 -8.42
N ALA A 158 -6.24 -33.83 -8.58
CA ALA A 158 -5.73 -33.38 -9.88
C ALA A 158 -4.77 -34.38 -10.55
N ALA A 159 -4.13 -35.28 -9.79
CA ALA A 159 -3.31 -36.36 -10.39
C ALA A 159 -4.14 -37.39 -11.18
N THR A 160 -5.42 -37.54 -10.84
CA THR A 160 -6.35 -38.42 -11.57
C THR A 160 -7.30 -37.61 -12.47
N ASN A 161 -7.74 -36.46 -11.98
CA ASN A 161 -8.75 -35.59 -12.56
C ASN A 161 -8.16 -34.20 -12.75
N ASN A 162 -7.29 -34.07 -13.76
CA ASN A 162 -6.54 -32.85 -13.99
C ASN A 162 -7.40 -31.58 -14.08
N ILE A 163 -6.81 -30.45 -13.69
CA ILE A 163 -7.40 -29.13 -13.85
C ILE A 163 -6.70 -28.45 -15.03
N THR A 164 -7.43 -28.28 -16.13
CA THR A 164 -6.92 -27.62 -17.35
C THR A 164 -7.41 -26.18 -17.39
N ILE A 165 -6.48 -25.24 -17.36
CA ILE A 165 -6.72 -23.80 -17.36
C ILE A 165 -6.51 -23.24 -18.76
N THR A 166 -7.51 -22.52 -19.28
CA THR A 166 -7.46 -21.81 -20.55
C THR A 166 -7.80 -20.34 -20.37
N SER A 167 -7.35 -19.49 -21.28
CA SER A 167 -7.76 -18.07 -21.33
C SER A 167 -8.96 -17.90 -22.26
N ALA A 168 -9.92 -17.06 -21.89
CA ALA A 168 -10.85 -16.48 -22.85
C ALA A 168 -10.13 -15.48 -23.78
N GLY A 169 -10.74 -15.19 -24.92
CA GLY A 169 -10.19 -14.29 -25.95
C GLY A 169 -9.47 -15.03 -27.09
N THR A 170 -9.32 -14.34 -28.22
CA THR A 170 -8.67 -14.91 -29.42
C THR A 170 -7.15 -14.94 -29.24
N SER A 171 -6.55 -16.11 -29.45
CA SER A 171 -5.08 -16.32 -29.44
C SER A 171 -4.38 -15.90 -28.15
N LYS A 172 -5.04 -16.05 -26.99
CA LYS A 172 -4.45 -15.76 -25.68
C LYS A 172 -3.68 -16.96 -25.15
N THR A 173 -2.58 -16.69 -24.45
CA THR A 173 -1.71 -17.73 -23.90
C THR A 173 -1.84 -17.85 -22.37
N ILE A 174 -1.54 -19.03 -21.84
CA ILE A 174 -1.28 -19.30 -20.43
C ILE A 174 0.16 -19.81 -20.33
N MET A 175 1.06 -19.08 -19.65
CA MET A 175 2.49 -19.40 -19.57
C MET A 175 3.14 -19.62 -20.95
N GLY A 176 2.70 -18.87 -21.97
CA GLY A 176 3.16 -19.02 -23.37
C GLY A 176 2.57 -20.23 -24.12
N GLY A 177 1.77 -21.08 -23.47
CA GLY A 177 1.02 -22.19 -24.09
C GLY A 177 -0.46 -21.86 -24.34
N ALA A 178 -1.21 -22.77 -24.98
CA ALA A 178 -2.66 -22.61 -25.16
C ALA A 178 -3.46 -22.89 -23.87
N SER A 179 -2.86 -23.64 -22.94
CA SER A 179 -3.46 -24.03 -21.67
C SER A 179 -2.36 -24.40 -20.67
N TYR A 180 -2.70 -24.37 -19.39
CA TYR A 180 -1.87 -24.91 -18.31
C TYR A 180 -2.61 -26.02 -17.57
N VAL A 181 -1.92 -27.09 -17.22
CA VAL A 181 -2.53 -28.24 -16.52
C VAL A 181 -1.94 -28.34 -15.12
N ILE A 182 -2.81 -28.39 -14.11
CA ILE A 182 -2.45 -28.84 -12.77
C ILE A 182 -2.73 -30.35 -12.74
N ASP A 183 -1.69 -31.15 -12.56
CA ASP A 183 -1.70 -32.62 -12.60
C ASP A 183 -1.13 -33.25 -11.31
N SER A 184 -0.96 -32.46 -10.26
CA SER A 184 -0.50 -32.90 -8.95
C SER A 184 -1.55 -32.60 -7.88
N ASN A 185 -1.78 -33.57 -6.98
CA ASN A 185 -2.73 -33.42 -5.89
C ASN A 185 -2.34 -32.23 -5.00
N GLY A 186 -3.27 -31.30 -4.78
CA GLY A 186 -3.01 -30.08 -4.02
C GLY A 186 -2.22 -29.02 -4.80
N GLY A 187 -2.00 -29.22 -6.10
CA GLY A 187 -1.30 -28.28 -6.97
C GLY A 187 -2.03 -26.94 -7.08
N SER A 188 -1.27 -25.87 -7.28
CA SER A 188 -1.83 -24.54 -7.49
C SER A 188 -0.96 -23.71 -8.43
N ILE A 189 -1.56 -22.73 -9.08
CA ILE A 189 -0.86 -21.73 -9.87
C ILE A 189 -1.52 -20.36 -9.66
N THR A 190 -0.70 -19.32 -9.52
CA THR A 190 -1.14 -17.93 -9.61
C THR A 190 -0.80 -17.43 -10.99
N LEU A 191 -1.80 -16.92 -11.70
CA LEU A 191 -1.68 -16.41 -13.06
C LEU A 191 -1.97 -14.91 -13.03
N THR A 192 -1.02 -14.12 -13.52
CA THR A 192 -1.09 -12.66 -13.61
C THR A 192 -1.29 -12.27 -15.07
N PRO A 193 -2.27 -11.39 -15.40
CA PRO A 193 -2.44 -10.95 -16.77
C PRO A 193 -1.22 -10.11 -17.19
N LEU A 194 -0.70 -10.36 -18.39
CA LEU A 194 0.34 -9.52 -18.95
C LEU A 194 -0.21 -8.11 -19.22
N SER A 195 0.62 -7.09 -18.99
CA SER A 195 0.22 -5.69 -19.20
C SER A 195 -0.12 -5.36 -20.66
N ASP A 196 0.33 -6.18 -21.61
CA ASP A 196 0.00 -6.07 -23.04
C ASP A 196 -1.30 -6.82 -23.42
N GLY A 197 -1.92 -7.51 -22.46
CA GLY A 197 -3.15 -8.27 -22.64
C GLY A 197 -3.00 -9.50 -23.55
N THR A 198 -1.78 -9.98 -23.83
CA THR A 198 -1.53 -11.12 -24.74
C THR A 198 -1.74 -12.48 -24.09
N GLY A 199 -1.69 -12.54 -22.76
CA GLY A 199 -1.79 -13.80 -22.03
C GLY A 199 -1.66 -13.64 -20.53
N TRP A 200 -1.47 -14.77 -19.87
CA TRP A 200 -1.27 -14.92 -18.44
C TRP A 200 0.11 -15.52 -18.15
N VAL A 201 0.80 -15.05 -17.12
CA VAL A 201 2.12 -15.53 -16.64
C VAL A 201 2.18 -15.80 -15.15
#